data_AF-A0A955KQG2-F1
#
_entry.id   AF-A0A955KQG2-F1
#
_cell.length_a   1.000
_cell.length_b   1.000
_cell.length_c   1.000
_cell.angle_alpha   90.00
_cell.angle_beta   90.00
_cell.angle_gamma   90.00
#
_symmetry.space_group_name_H-M   'P 1'
#
loop_
_entity.id
_entity.type
_entity.pdbx_description
1 polymer ?
#
loop_
_entity_poly.entity_id
_entity_poly.type
_entity_poly.pdbx_seq_one_letter_code
_entity_poly.pdbx_strand_id
1 'polypeptide(L)'
;GVAWACLTSLTYFRPVSTQNVVEQHYYSDPPRIAVEMSNTMNDFAPAEFYLPPEGARTGLFSCSGCGQVRDLVEQPHRVRFAVDQATTSLVSGSVAWYPGWQVFVDDLPVATTTDEYGRISWQQPAGTHNVRLVFLETPLRKTADSITLISAVLLGGIVYKHSKHA
;
A
#
# COMPACT_ATOMS: atom_id res chain seq x y z
N GLY A 1 10.92 7.21 -37.39
CA GLY A 1 9.61 6.62 -37.04
C GLY A 1 9.00 7.27 -35.81
N VAL A 2 9.59 7.04 -34.63
CA VAL A 2 9.01 7.42 -33.32
C VAL A 2 8.88 8.95 -33.11
N ALA A 3 9.87 9.74 -33.52
CA ALA A 3 9.83 11.21 -33.36
C ALA A 3 8.66 11.87 -34.12
N TRP A 4 8.24 11.30 -35.25
CA TRP A 4 7.13 11.84 -36.05
C TRP A 4 5.77 11.53 -35.42
N ALA A 5 5.64 10.38 -34.76
CA ALA A 5 4.43 10.01 -34.01
C ALA A 5 4.23 10.86 -32.74
N CYS A 6 5.31 11.30 -32.09
CA CYS A 6 5.23 12.23 -30.95
C CYS A 6 4.85 13.66 -31.38
N LEU A 7 5.23 14.09 -32.58
CA LEU A 7 4.91 15.44 -33.08
C LEU A 7 3.44 15.55 -33.52
N THR A 8 2.85 14.49 -34.07
CA THR A 8 1.44 14.50 -34.47
C THR A 8 0.50 14.42 -33.26
N SER A 9 0.88 13.73 -32.18
CA SER A 9 0.04 13.63 -30.98
C SER A 9 -0.16 14.98 -30.26
N LEU A 10 0.81 15.91 -30.34
CA LEU A 10 0.70 17.25 -29.76
C LEU A 10 -0.45 18.09 -30.36
N THR A 11 -0.83 17.83 -31.61
CA THR A 11 -1.99 18.49 -32.22
C THR A 11 -3.33 17.90 -31.78
N TYR A 12 -3.32 16.66 -31.27
CA TYR A 12 -4.52 15.94 -30.81
C TYR A 12 -4.90 16.32 -29.37
N PHE A 13 -3.91 16.65 -28.53
CA PHE A 13 -4.15 17.12 -27.16
C PHE A 13 -4.40 18.63 -27.09
N ARG A 14 -5.55 19.09 -27.64
CA ARG A 14 -6.06 20.44 -27.38
C ARG A 14 -7.28 20.36 -26.46
N PRO A 15 -7.23 20.93 -25.25
CA PRO A 15 -8.40 20.95 -24.38
C PRO A 15 -9.50 21.81 -25.03
N VAL A 16 -10.69 21.23 -25.21
CA VAL A 16 -11.85 21.89 -25.85
C VAL A 16 -12.42 23.02 -24.98
N SER A 17 -12.35 22.86 -23.65
CA SER A 17 -12.59 23.95 -22.70
C SER A 17 -11.92 23.63 -21.37
N THR A 18 -11.39 24.64 -20.69
CA THR A 18 -11.12 24.55 -19.25
C THR A 18 -12.46 24.67 -18.53
N GLN A 19 -12.93 23.59 -17.92
CA GLN A 19 -14.09 23.71 -17.04
C GLN A 19 -13.70 24.52 -15.81
N ASN A 20 -14.48 25.56 -15.50
CA ASN A 20 -14.39 26.19 -14.19
C ASN A 20 -14.85 25.15 -13.18
N VAL A 21 -13.92 24.68 -12.34
CA VAL A 21 -14.21 23.72 -11.28
C VAL A 21 -15.23 24.39 -10.38
N VAL A 22 -16.48 23.97 -10.50
CA VAL A 22 -17.56 24.51 -9.68
C VAL A 22 -17.44 23.81 -8.34
N GLU A 23 -16.92 24.50 -7.32
CA GLU A 23 -16.66 23.95 -5.98
C GLU A 23 -17.87 23.22 -5.37
N GLN A 24 -19.08 23.55 -5.81
CA GLN A 24 -20.34 22.89 -5.43
C GLN A 24 -20.42 21.38 -5.77
N HIS A 25 -19.56 20.85 -6.65
CA HIS A 25 -19.52 19.42 -6.97
C HIS A 25 -18.33 18.68 -6.35
N TYR A 26 -17.45 19.37 -5.63
CA TYR A 26 -16.27 18.78 -5.01
C TYR A 26 -16.31 19.02 -3.51
N TYR A 27 -16.13 17.96 -2.73
CA TYR A 27 -15.93 18.12 -1.30
C TYR A 27 -14.57 18.78 -1.07
N SER A 28 -14.55 19.85 -0.29
CA SER A 28 -13.33 20.50 0.20
C SER A 28 -12.97 20.07 1.63
N ASP A 29 -13.90 19.36 2.30
CA ASP A 29 -13.76 18.89 3.67
C ASP A 29 -12.91 17.60 3.75
N PRO A 30 -11.67 17.64 4.28
CA PRO A 30 -10.75 16.50 4.29
C PRO A 30 -11.33 15.19 4.88
N PRO A 31 -12.02 15.18 6.05
CA PRO A 31 -12.64 13.97 6.57
C PRO A 31 -13.71 13.40 5.64
N ARG A 32 -14.54 14.24 5.02
CA ARG A 32 -15.58 13.80 4.09
C ARG A 32 -15.00 13.23 2.80
N ILE A 33 -13.95 13.85 2.25
CA ILE A 33 -13.20 13.33 1.09
C ILE A 33 -12.67 11.93 1.41
N ALA A 34 -12.05 11.75 2.58
CA ALA A 34 -11.46 10.48 2.99
C ALA A 34 -12.49 9.35 3.20
N VAL A 35 -13.75 9.68 3.48
CA VAL A 35 -14.83 8.69 3.68
C VAL A 35 -15.60 8.46 2.39
N GLU A 36 -16.09 9.51 1.73
CA GLU A 36 -16.98 9.39 0.58
C GLU A 36 -16.25 9.05 -0.73
N MET A 37 -15.04 9.60 -0.97
CA MET A 37 -14.23 9.14 -2.13
C MET A 37 -13.69 7.72 -1.92
N SER A 38 -13.67 7.25 -0.66
CA SER A 38 -13.24 5.90 -0.30
C SER A 38 -14.36 4.86 -0.40
N ASN A 39 -15.62 5.24 -0.70
CA ASN A 39 -16.69 4.25 -0.87
C ASN A 39 -16.44 3.29 -2.04
N THR A 40 -15.72 3.72 -3.09
CA THR A 40 -15.22 2.82 -4.16
C THR A 40 -14.01 1.99 -3.73
N MET A 41 -13.34 2.34 -2.63
CA MET A 41 -12.15 1.64 -2.13
C MET A 41 -12.52 0.37 -1.34
N ASN A 42 -13.76 0.30 -0.83
CA ASN A 42 -14.23 -0.86 -0.07
C ASN A 42 -14.31 -2.12 -0.96
N ASP A 43 -14.47 -1.97 -2.27
CA ASP A 43 -14.47 -3.07 -3.25
C ASP A 43 -13.11 -3.79 -3.36
N PHE A 44 -12.02 -3.13 -2.96
CA PHE A 44 -10.66 -3.67 -2.99
C PHE A 44 -10.17 -4.13 -1.62
N ALA A 45 -10.95 -3.88 -0.56
CA ALA A 45 -10.61 -4.30 0.78
C ALA A 45 -10.62 -5.84 0.89
N PRO A 46 -9.78 -6.43 1.76
CA PRO A 46 -9.87 -7.85 2.07
C PRO A 46 -11.25 -8.17 2.66
N ALA A 47 -11.72 -9.41 2.46
CA ALA A 47 -13.03 -9.85 2.96
C ALA A 47 -13.18 -9.72 4.50
N GLU A 48 -12.07 -9.68 5.22
CA GLU A 48 -11.98 -9.59 6.67
C GLU A 48 -11.90 -8.13 7.17
N PHE A 49 -11.75 -7.16 6.27
CA PHE A 49 -11.58 -5.76 6.64
C PHE A 49 -12.93 -5.05 6.75
N TYR A 50 -13.13 -4.39 7.89
CA TYR A 50 -14.33 -3.61 8.16
C TYR A 50 -13.94 -2.20 8.56
N LEU A 51 -14.62 -1.21 8.02
CA LEU A 51 -14.41 0.18 8.43
C LEU A 51 -14.86 0.34 9.89
N PRO A 52 -14.00 0.84 10.80
CA PRO A 52 -14.42 1.19 12.14
C PRO A 52 -15.53 2.26 12.08
N PRO A 53 -16.49 2.24 13.03
CA PRO A 53 -17.51 3.29 13.11
C PRO A 53 -16.88 4.69 13.19
N GLU A 54 -17.55 5.69 12.61
CA GLU A 54 -17.10 7.09 12.64
C GLU A 54 -16.77 7.51 14.08
N GLY A 55 -15.55 7.99 14.31
CA GLY A 55 -15.02 8.33 15.64
C GLY A 55 -14.04 7.32 16.25
N ALA A 56 -14.01 6.06 15.78
CA ALA A 56 -13.01 5.06 16.18
C ALA A 56 -11.71 5.13 15.34
N ARG A 57 -11.64 6.03 14.35
CA ARG A 57 -10.44 6.28 13.54
C ARG A 57 -9.42 7.12 14.33
N THR A 58 -8.77 6.51 15.32
CA THR A 58 -7.71 7.14 16.09
C THR A 58 -6.36 6.91 15.42
N GLY A 59 -5.90 7.90 14.64
CA GLY A 59 -4.53 7.95 14.12
C GLY A 59 -4.11 6.77 13.23
N LEU A 60 -2.82 6.72 12.90
CA LEU A 60 -2.23 5.62 12.13
C LEU A 60 -2.07 4.31 12.93
N PHE A 61 -2.21 4.37 14.26
CA PHE A 61 -2.06 3.23 15.15
C PHE A 61 -2.97 3.36 16.36
N SER A 62 -3.56 2.24 16.79
CA SER A 62 -4.30 2.12 18.03
C SER A 62 -3.59 1.15 18.95
N CYS A 63 -3.35 1.58 20.19
CA CYS A 63 -2.68 0.78 21.21
C CYS A 63 -2.97 1.33 22.61
N SER A 64 -3.14 0.42 23.57
CA SER A 64 -3.31 0.75 24.97
C SER A 64 -1.96 1.04 25.62
N GLY A 65 -1.75 2.28 26.08
CA GLY A 65 -0.52 2.67 26.78
C GLY A 65 0.67 3.00 25.88
N CYS A 66 0.45 3.23 24.58
CA CYS A 66 1.46 3.85 23.74
C CYS A 66 1.85 5.23 24.26
N GLY A 67 3.14 5.47 24.37
CA GLY A 67 3.71 6.80 24.52
C GLY A 67 3.68 7.55 23.18
N GLN A 68 4.61 8.49 23.02
CA GLN A 68 4.63 9.32 21.82
C GLN A 68 5.22 8.60 20.62
N VAL A 69 4.51 8.68 19.49
CA VAL A 69 4.99 8.26 18.17
C VAL A 69 5.84 9.39 17.58
N ARG A 70 7.04 9.07 17.10
CA ARG A 70 8.00 10.01 16.49
C ARG A 70 8.46 9.52 15.13
N ASP A 71 9.00 10.41 14.31
CA ASP A 71 9.63 10.11 13.02
C ASP A 71 8.77 9.28 12.05
N LEU A 72 7.46 9.50 12.13
CA LEU A 72 6.47 8.85 11.28
C LEU A 72 6.71 9.21 9.82
N VAL A 73 6.94 8.20 8.99
CA VAL A 73 6.95 8.32 7.54
C VAL A 73 6.05 7.25 6.95
N GLU A 74 5.06 7.71 6.20
CA GLU A 74 4.07 6.89 5.53
C GLU A 74 4.31 6.90 4.02
N GLN A 75 4.41 5.71 3.46
CA GLN A 75 4.52 5.45 2.03
C GLN A 75 3.60 4.26 1.69
N PRO A 76 3.12 4.14 0.44
CA PRO A 76 2.16 3.10 0.09
C PRO A 76 2.60 1.66 0.39
N HIS A 77 3.91 1.40 0.34
CA HIS A 77 4.51 0.08 0.56
C HIS A 77 5.31 -0.01 1.87
N ARG A 78 5.31 1.07 2.67
CA ARG A 78 6.15 1.17 3.86
C ARG A 78 5.61 2.20 4.85
N VAL A 79 5.48 1.82 6.11
CA VAL A 79 5.27 2.76 7.21
C VAL A 79 6.40 2.58 8.21
N ARG A 80 7.04 3.67 8.64
CA ARG A 80 8.08 3.65 9.67
C ARG A 80 7.78 4.68 10.76
N PHE A 81 8.09 4.35 12.00
CA PHE A 81 7.98 5.25 13.12
C PHE A 81 8.80 4.75 14.30
N ALA A 82 9.14 5.64 15.21
CA ALA A 82 9.65 5.29 16.54
C ALA A 82 8.50 5.40 17.54
N VAL A 83 8.41 4.44 18.46
CA VAL A 83 7.41 4.46 19.54
C VAL A 83 8.07 4.12 20.86
N ASP A 84 7.65 4.81 21.91
CA ASP A 84 8.02 4.50 23.28
C ASP A 84 6.82 3.88 24.00
N GLN A 85 6.98 2.70 24.59
CA GLN A 85 5.92 2.00 25.30
C GLN A 85 6.34 1.62 26.71
N ALA A 86 5.45 1.83 27.68
CA ALA A 86 5.70 1.44 29.06
C ALA A 86 5.59 -0.08 29.28
N THR A 87 4.72 -0.76 28.53
CA THR A 87 4.39 -2.17 28.71
C THR A 87 4.22 -2.87 27.37
N THR A 88 4.58 -4.15 27.31
CA THR A 88 4.33 -4.98 26.12
C THR A 88 2.83 -5.04 25.86
N SER A 89 2.42 -4.64 24.67
CA SER A 89 1.00 -4.52 24.32
C SER A 89 0.75 -4.92 22.86
N LEU A 90 -0.50 -5.30 22.57
CA LEU A 90 -0.94 -5.51 21.20
C LEU A 90 -1.19 -4.14 20.55
N VAL A 91 -0.50 -3.88 19.45
CA VAL A 91 -0.65 -2.67 18.65
C VAL A 91 -1.36 -3.04 17.36
N SER A 92 -2.36 -2.25 16.97
CA SER A 92 -3.03 -2.34 15.68
C SER A 92 -2.67 -1.14 14.82
N GLY A 93 -2.20 -1.37 13.61
CA GLY A 93 -1.97 -0.33 12.60
C GLY A 93 -3.24 0.06 11.86
N SER A 94 -3.23 1.20 11.18
CA SER A 94 -4.32 1.64 10.29
C SER A 94 -4.33 0.93 8.94
N VAL A 95 -3.34 0.07 8.68
CA VAL A 95 -3.18 -0.66 7.41
C VAL A 95 -4.00 -1.95 7.45
N ALA A 96 -4.83 -2.14 6.43
CA ALA A 96 -5.56 -3.40 6.22
C ALA A 96 -4.59 -4.56 5.95
N TRP A 97 -4.90 -5.75 6.47
CA TRP A 97 -4.06 -6.92 6.26
C TRP A 97 -4.15 -7.44 4.82
N TYR A 98 -2.99 -7.60 4.19
CA TYR A 98 -2.85 -8.32 2.91
C TYR A 98 -1.63 -9.23 2.96
N PRO A 99 -1.66 -10.39 2.26
CA PRO A 99 -0.49 -11.25 2.15
C PRO A 99 0.72 -10.48 1.59
N GLY A 100 1.83 -10.51 2.32
CA GLY A 100 3.08 -9.81 1.96
C GLY A 100 3.43 -8.67 2.92
N TRP A 101 2.50 -8.16 3.71
CA TRP A 101 2.84 -7.25 4.79
C TRP A 101 3.65 -7.96 5.88
N GLN A 102 4.73 -7.32 6.31
CA GLN A 102 5.59 -7.78 7.39
C GLN A 102 5.89 -6.62 8.33
N VAL A 103 5.76 -6.86 9.63
CA VAL A 103 6.18 -5.92 10.68
C VAL A 103 7.59 -6.29 11.15
N PHE A 104 8.42 -5.27 11.35
CA PHE A 104 9.72 -5.35 11.96
C PHE A 104 9.79 -4.43 13.18
N VAL A 105 10.34 -4.92 14.28
CA VAL A 105 10.67 -4.15 15.48
C VAL A 105 12.19 -4.23 15.65
N ASP A 106 12.87 -3.08 15.59
CA ASP A 106 14.33 -2.97 15.57
C ASP A 106 14.98 -3.93 14.56
N ASP A 107 14.45 -3.90 13.33
CA ASP A 107 14.88 -4.70 12.18
C ASP A 107 14.66 -6.22 12.30
N LEU A 108 14.08 -6.70 13.40
CA LEU A 108 13.69 -8.09 13.58
C LEU A 108 12.22 -8.32 13.17
N PRO A 109 11.92 -9.32 12.33
CA PRO A 109 10.55 -9.61 11.95
C PRO A 109 9.76 -10.12 13.16
N VAL A 110 8.55 -9.60 13.35
CA VAL A 110 7.63 -10.05 14.39
C VAL A 110 6.42 -10.74 13.77
N ALA A 111 5.81 -11.65 14.54
CA ALA A 111 4.57 -12.28 14.13
C ALA A 111 3.43 -11.25 14.09
N THR A 112 2.60 -11.35 13.06
CA THR A 112 1.47 -10.45 12.82
C THR A 112 0.17 -11.23 12.81
N THR A 113 -0.88 -10.60 13.30
CA THR A 113 -2.27 -11.06 13.26
C THR A 113 -3.16 -9.96 12.70
N THR A 114 -4.45 -10.23 12.53
CA THR A 114 -5.47 -9.22 12.30
C THR A 114 -6.16 -8.81 13.59
N ASP A 115 -6.58 -7.55 13.69
CA ASP A 115 -7.56 -7.14 14.69
C ASP A 115 -9.00 -7.41 14.23
N GLU A 116 -9.98 -7.02 15.05
CA GLU A 116 -11.41 -7.15 14.77
C GLU A 116 -11.89 -6.41 13.50
N TYR A 117 -11.08 -5.47 12.98
CA TYR A 117 -11.36 -4.70 11.77
C TYR A 117 -10.53 -5.19 10.56
N GLY A 118 -9.83 -6.31 10.68
CA GLY A 118 -8.98 -6.85 9.61
C GLY A 118 -7.70 -6.05 9.37
N ARG A 119 -7.23 -5.28 10.36
CA ARG A 119 -6.00 -4.49 10.28
C ARG A 119 -4.81 -5.24 10.85
N ILE A 120 -3.62 -4.92 10.35
CA ILE A 120 -2.36 -5.53 10.80
C ILE A 120 -2.14 -5.21 12.28
N SER A 121 -1.95 -6.25 13.08
CA SER A 121 -1.66 -6.16 14.52
C SER A 121 -0.45 -7.00 14.92
N TRP A 122 0.30 -6.55 15.91
CA TRP A 122 1.48 -7.27 16.42
C TRP A 122 1.71 -6.99 17.90
N GLN A 123 2.47 -7.86 18.56
CA GLN A 123 2.94 -7.63 19.92
C GLN A 123 4.13 -6.68 19.90
N GLN A 124 3.97 -5.49 20.49
CA GLN A 124 5.03 -4.50 20.62
C GLN A 124 5.67 -4.65 22.01
N PRO A 125 7.00 -4.88 22.10
CA PRO A 125 7.70 -4.90 23.37
C PRO A 125 7.69 -3.54 24.08
N ALA A 126 7.77 -3.57 25.41
CA ALA A 126 8.03 -2.39 26.23
C ALA A 126 9.41 -1.79 25.92
N GLY A 127 9.50 -0.47 25.91
CA GLY A 127 10.69 0.31 25.62
C GLY A 127 10.52 1.19 24.38
N THR A 128 11.62 1.85 24.00
CA THR A 128 11.69 2.65 22.79
C THR A 128 12.19 1.80 21.63
N HIS A 129 11.39 1.70 20.58
CA HIS A 129 11.68 0.83 19.43
C HIS A 129 11.37 1.52 18.11
N ASN A 130 12.11 1.12 17.06
CA ASN A 130 11.82 1.50 15.69
C ASN A 130 10.96 0.42 15.04
N VAL A 131 9.78 0.81 14.59
CA VAL A 131 8.83 -0.08 13.94
C VAL A 131 8.77 0.21 12.45
N ARG A 132 8.80 -0.85 11.64
CA ARG A 132 8.65 -0.77 10.19
C ARG A 132 7.62 -1.78 9.71
N LEU A 133 6.56 -1.30 9.07
CA LEU A 133 5.64 -2.10 8.27
C LEU A 133 6.12 -2.03 6.83
N VAL A 134 6.35 -3.17 6.18
CA VAL A 134 6.82 -3.20 4.78
C VAL A 134 5.99 -4.21 4.00
N PHE A 135 5.54 -3.81 2.82
CA PHE A 135 4.89 -4.70 1.88
C PHE A 135 5.94 -5.41 1.01
N LEU A 136 6.11 -6.70 1.23
CA LEU A 136 7.10 -7.55 0.59
C LEU A 136 6.46 -8.46 -0.48
N GLU A 137 7.30 -9.06 -1.31
CA GLU A 137 6.86 -10.09 -2.24
C GLU A 137 6.39 -11.35 -1.52
N THR A 138 5.24 -11.84 -1.94
CA THR A 138 4.70 -13.12 -1.48
C THR A 138 5.41 -14.28 -2.18
N PRO A 139 5.44 -15.48 -1.57
CA PRO A 139 5.94 -16.68 -2.23
C PRO A 139 5.25 -16.94 -3.58
N LEU A 140 3.94 -16.66 -3.67
CA LEU A 140 3.17 -16.79 -4.91
C LEU A 140 3.63 -15.81 -5.99
N ARG A 141 3.93 -14.55 -5.63
CA ARG A 141 4.45 -13.59 -6.61
C ARG A 141 5.83 -14.02 -7.11
N LYS A 142 6.70 -14.46 -6.21
CA LYS A 142 8.03 -14.99 -6.56
C LYS A 142 7.97 -16.18 -7.53
N THR A 143 7.02 -17.10 -7.35
CA THR A 143 6.86 -18.23 -8.27
C THR A 143 6.31 -17.78 -9.62
N ALA A 144 5.35 -16.86 -9.64
CA ALA A 144 4.81 -16.30 -10.88
C ALA A 144 5.88 -15.53 -11.69
N ASP A 145 6.72 -14.75 -11.01
CA ASP A 145 7.83 -14.03 -11.63
C ASP A 145 8.85 -15.00 -12.24
N SER A 146 9.15 -16.09 -11.52
CA SER A 146 10.04 -17.15 -12.02
C SER A 146 9.49 -17.84 -13.26
N ILE A 147 8.19 -18.17 -13.27
CA ILE A 147 7.51 -18.76 -14.44
C ILE A 147 7.58 -17.79 -15.62
N THR A 148 7.28 -16.51 -15.41
CA THR A 148 7.33 -15.47 -16.44
C THR A 148 8.71 -15.36 -17.07
N LEU A 149 9.77 -15.37 -16.24
CA LEU A 149 11.15 -15.33 -16.70
C LEU A 149 11.50 -16.56 -17.56
N ILE A 150 11.13 -17.76 -17.10
CA ILE A 150 11.36 -19.00 -17.85
C ILE A 150 10.62 -18.97 -19.20
N SER A 151 9.36 -18.56 -19.21
CA SER A 151 8.57 -18.42 -20.44
C SER A 151 9.21 -17.42 -21.42
N ALA A 152 9.68 -16.27 -20.93
CA ALA A 152 10.34 -15.27 -21.76
C ALA A 152 11.64 -15.80 -22.39
N VAL A 153 12.46 -16.53 -21.62
CA VAL A 153 13.70 -17.16 -22.11
C VAL A 153 13.40 -18.21 -23.17
N LEU A 154 12.40 -19.08 -22.95
CA LEU A 154 12.02 -20.11 -23.92
C LEU A 154 11.51 -19.50 -25.23
N LEU A 155 10.60 -18.53 -25.15
CA LEU A 155 10.08 -17.84 -26.33
C LEU A 155 11.18 -17.08 -27.08
N GLY A 156 12.04 -16.36 -26.36
CA GLY A 156 13.19 -15.68 -26.94
C GLY A 156 14.15 -16.65 -27.64
N GLY A 157 14.40 -17.82 -27.05
CA GLY A 157 15.21 -18.87 -27.66
C GLY A 157 14.60 -19.44 -28.94
N ILE A 158 13.29 -19.66 -28.97
CA ILE A 158 12.56 -20.11 -30.17
C ILE A 158 12.65 -19.08 -31.29
N VAL A 159 12.37 -17.80 -30.98
CA VAL A 159 12.45 -16.70 -31.95
C VAL A 159 13.87 -16.53 -32.48
N TYR A 160 14.88 -16.57 -31.60
CA TYR A 160 16.28 -16.47 -31.98
C TYR A 160 16.71 -17.59 -32.93
N LYS A 161 16.32 -18.84 -32.61
CA LYS A 161 16.59 -19.99 -33.49
C LYS A 161 15.92 -19.82 -34.86
N HIS A 162 14.66 -19.38 -34.88
CA HIS A 162 13.93 -19.15 -36.13
C HIS A 162 14.57 -18.06 -37.00
N SER A 163 15.01 -16.95 -36.39
CA SER A 163 15.69 -15.86 -37.10
C SER A 163 17.02 -16.24 -37.73
N LYS A 164 17.68 -17.30 -37.26
CA LYS A 164 18.96 -17.77 -37.81
C LYS A 164 18.80 -18.75 -38.97
N HIS A 165 17.60 -19.31 -39.14
CA HIS A 165 17.28 -20.28 -40.19
C HIS A 165 16.41 -19.70 -41.31
N ALA A 166 16.06 -18.42 -41.24
CA ALA A 166 15.45 -17.63 -42.30
C ALA A 166 16.50 -16.74 -42.96
#